data_AF-A0AA48KKH5-F1
#
_entry.id   AF-A0AA48KKH5-F1
#
_cell.length_a   1.000
_cell.length_b   1.000
_cell.length_c   1.000
_cell.angle_alpha   90.00
_cell.angle_beta   90.00
_cell.angle_gamma   90.00
#
_symmetry.space_group_name_H-M   'P 1'
#
loop_
_entity.id
_entity.type
_entity.pdbx_description
1 polymer ?
#
loop_
_entity_poly.entity_id
_entity_poly.type
_entity_poly.pdbx_seq_one_letter_code
_entity_poly.pdbx_strand_id
1 'polypeptide(L)'
;MTDLPEYYFRIRENGAAVFRVCTENRQRRIEMEEIAVVNLRNGNIRPHGDTILDADQLRIIESWMEERRAVLAERDLDDIHRAIDHLNLTTHWAQTRASDAALEEVTDRLLLAMHDLRSVLVRKKADRLMAGTPAPSPQAQPQDETGT
;
A
#
# COMPACT_ATOMS: atom_id res chain seq x y z
N MET A 1 7.39 18.62 -31.35
CA MET A 1 7.32 19.47 -30.14
C MET A 1 6.90 18.52 -29.04
N THR A 2 7.79 18.20 -28.10
CA THR A 2 7.42 17.35 -26.96
C THR A 2 6.48 18.16 -26.09
N ASP A 3 5.19 17.89 -26.19
CA ASP A 3 4.18 18.50 -25.34
C ASP A 3 4.41 17.96 -23.92
N LEU A 4 4.92 18.80 -23.03
CA LEU A 4 5.25 18.43 -21.67
C LEU A 4 3.98 18.52 -20.82
N PRO A 5 3.80 17.63 -19.82
CA PRO A 5 2.65 17.70 -18.95
C PRO A 5 2.66 19.00 -18.14
N GLU A 6 1.48 19.58 -17.92
CA GLU A 6 1.31 20.82 -17.14
C GLU A 6 1.72 20.64 -15.67
N TYR A 7 1.54 19.44 -15.12
CA TYR A 7 1.92 19.09 -13.76
C TYR A 7 2.89 17.93 -13.72
N TYR A 8 3.90 18.03 -12.87
CA TYR A 8 4.87 16.99 -12.60
C TYR A 8 4.87 16.61 -11.11
N PHE A 9 4.68 15.33 -10.82
CA PHE A 9 4.66 14.80 -9.45
C PHE A 9 5.97 14.07 -9.17
N ARG A 10 6.83 14.69 -8.36
CA ARG A 10 8.09 14.08 -7.92
C ARG A 10 7.84 13.21 -6.69
N ILE A 11 7.88 11.89 -6.90
CA ILE A 11 7.66 10.88 -5.85
C ILE A 11 8.63 11.08 -4.68
N ARG A 12 8.08 10.95 -3.48
CA ARG A 12 8.78 10.85 -2.19
C ARG A 12 8.30 9.58 -1.47
N GLU A 13 8.95 9.25 -0.36
CA GLU A 13 8.61 8.06 0.43
C GLU A 13 7.12 7.95 0.80
N ASN A 14 6.51 9.06 1.25
CA ASN A 14 5.11 9.08 1.73
C ASN A 14 4.17 9.91 0.84
N GLY A 15 4.58 10.27 -0.39
CA GLY A 15 3.77 11.09 -1.27
C GLY A 15 4.55 11.72 -2.42
N ALA A 16 4.35 13.00 -2.69
CA ALA A 16 5.04 13.69 -3.76
C ALA A 16 5.18 15.19 -3.50
N ALA A 17 6.16 15.82 -4.15
CA ALA A 17 6.12 17.26 -4.41
C ALA A 17 5.50 17.49 -5.79
N VAL A 18 4.60 18.46 -5.87
CA VAL A 18 3.83 18.80 -7.07
C VAL A 18 4.43 20.06 -7.67
N PHE A 19 4.77 19.98 -8.95
CA PHE A 19 5.32 21.08 -9.72
C PHE A 19 4.39 21.46 -10.85
N ARG A 20 4.18 22.77 -11.05
CA ARG A 20 3.67 23.30 -12.31
C ARG A 20 4.83 23.45 -13.28
N VAL A 21 4.68 22.92 -14.49
CA VAL A 21 5.71 22.95 -15.52
C VAL A 21 5.43 24.11 -16.47
N CYS A 22 6.39 25.02 -16.60
CA CYS A 22 6.30 26.16 -17.51
C CYS A 22 7.33 26.01 -18.64
N THR A 23 6.86 26.13 -19.89
CA THR A 23 7.68 25.95 -21.11
C THR A 23 7.72 27.20 -22.00
N GLU A 24 6.98 28.26 -21.64
CA GLU A 24 6.78 29.48 -22.42
C GLU A 24 7.87 30.56 -22.21
N ASN A 25 9.12 30.18 -21.94
CA ASN A 25 10.22 31.16 -21.88
C ASN A 25 10.94 31.25 -23.24
N ARG A 26 11.43 32.46 -23.59
CA ARG A 26 12.16 32.73 -24.84
C ARG A 26 13.37 31.83 -25.08
N GLN A 27 13.85 31.13 -24.04
CA GLN A 27 15.04 30.29 -24.04
C GLN A 27 14.75 28.78 -24.17
N ARG A 28 13.47 28.35 -24.29
CA ARG A 28 13.06 26.93 -24.32
C ARG A 28 13.57 26.12 -23.11
N ARG A 29 13.68 26.76 -21.94
CA ARG A 29 14.05 26.09 -20.68
C ARG A 29 12.78 25.59 -20.00
N ILE A 30 12.84 24.38 -19.47
CA ILE A 30 11.78 23.84 -18.63
C ILE A 30 11.95 24.47 -17.24
N GLU A 31 10.96 25.24 -16.82
CA GLU A 31 10.86 25.76 -15.46
C GLU A 31 9.84 24.92 -14.69
N MET A 32 10.12 24.68 -13.41
CA MET A 32 9.26 23.90 -12.52
C MET A 32 9.07 24.70 -11.24
N GLU A 33 7.84 25.10 -10.96
CA GLU A 33 7.46 25.79 -9.74
C GLU A 33 6.80 24.80 -8.80
N GLU A 34 7.36 24.60 -7.60
CA GLU A 34 6.73 23.76 -6.59
C GLU A 34 5.47 24.46 -6.08
N ILE A 35 4.31 23.84 -6.25
CA ILE A 35 3.01 24.41 -5.85
C ILE A 35 2.45 23.74 -4.60
N ALA A 36 2.82 22.49 -4.35
CA ALA A 36 2.32 21.73 -3.20
C ALA A 36 3.20 20.54 -2.83
N VAL A 37 3.01 20.03 -1.63
CA VAL A 37 3.49 18.72 -1.16
C VAL A 37 2.28 17.91 -0.71
N VAL A 38 2.21 16.67 -1.17
CA VAL A 38 1.12 15.75 -0.87
C VAL A 38 1.59 14.57 -0.05
N ASN A 39 0.74 14.12 0.86
CA ASN A 39 0.96 12.95 1.70
C ASN A 39 -0.10 11.89 1.39
N LEU A 40 0.31 10.75 0.85
CA LEU A 40 -0.59 9.68 0.44
C LEU A 40 -1.15 8.89 1.62
N ARG A 41 -0.45 8.88 2.77
CA ARG A 41 -0.86 8.14 3.97
C ARG A 41 -2.07 8.75 4.67
N ASN A 42 -2.12 10.07 4.77
CA ASN A 42 -3.24 10.77 5.42
C ASN A 42 -4.08 11.62 4.46
N GLY A 43 -3.70 11.71 3.18
CA GLY A 43 -4.42 12.48 2.18
C GLY A 43 -4.16 13.99 2.22
N ASN A 44 -3.25 14.47 3.07
CA ASN A 44 -3.03 15.91 3.24
C ASN A 44 -2.30 16.52 2.03
N ILE A 45 -2.82 17.64 1.54
CA ILE A 45 -2.24 18.47 0.48
C ILE A 45 -1.84 19.80 1.11
N ARG A 46 -0.54 20.10 1.08
CA ARG A 46 0.02 21.33 1.66
C ARG A 46 0.53 22.22 0.54
N PRO A 47 -0.05 23.41 0.31
CA PRO A 47 0.50 24.36 -0.64
C PRO A 47 1.93 24.76 -0.28
N HIS A 48 2.74 25.08 -1.28
CA HIS A 48 4.12 25.52 -1.09
C HIS A 48 4.17 27.04 -0.90
N GLY A 49 4.80 27.51 0.18
CA GLY A 49 4.89 28.95 0.47
C GLY A 49 3.53 29.63 0.55
N ASP A 50 3.38 30.74 -0.18
CA ASP A 50 2.13 31.52 -0.27
C ASP A 50 1.23 31.11 -1.45
N THR A 51 1.51 29.97 -2.11
CA THR A 51 0.70 29.48 -3.23
C THR A 51 -0.71 29.14 -2.74
N ILE A 52 -1.71 29.68 -3.45
CA ILE A 52 -3.11 29.30 -3.27
C ILE A 52 -3.48 28.35 -4.40
N LEU A 53 -3.87 27.13 -4.04
CA LEU A 53 -4.33 26.14 -5.02
C LEU A 53 -5.76 26.46 -5.44
N ASP A 54 -6.01 26.51 -6.74
CA ASP A 54 -7.37 26.61 -7.27
C ASP A 54 -8.09 25.26 -7.27
N ALA A 55 -9.38 25.27 -7.63
CA ALA A 55 -10.21 24.08 -7.63
C ALA A 55 -9.76 23.04 -8.67
N ASP A 56 -9.13 23.46 -9.77
CA ASP A 56 -8.70 22.57 -10.85
C ASP A 56 -7.40 21.87 -10.45
N GLN A 57 -6.46 22.63 -9.89
CA GLN A 57 -5.22 22.12 -9.29
C GLN A 57 -5.52 21.10 -8.19
N LEU A 58 -6.48 21.39 -7.32
CA LEU A 58 -6.87 20.46 -6.26
C LEU A 58 -7.38 19.14 -6.84
N ARG A 59 -8.28 19.18 -7.84
CA ARG A 59 -8.81 17.98 -8.49
C ARG A 59 -7.73 17.16 -9.19
N ILE A 60 -6.78 17.81 -9.85
CA ILE A 60 -5.65 17.13 -10.51
C ILE A 60 -4.80 16.40 -9.47
N ILE A 61 -4.49 17.06 -8.35
CA ILE A 61 -3.72 16.46 -7.27
C ILE A 61 -4.47 15.27 -6.66
N GLU A 62 -5.77 15.41 -6.39
CA GLU A 62 -6.59 14.35 -5.81
C GLU A 62 -6.69 13.12 -6.75
N SER A 63 -6.90 13.33 -8.05
CA SER A 63 -6.92 12.26 -9.06
C SER A 63 -5.59 11.52 -9.10
N TRP A 64 -4.48 12.26 -9.14
CA TRP A 64 -3.15 11.68 -9.11
C TRP A 64 -2.90 10.86 -7.83
N MET A 65 -3.36 11.36 -6.68
CA MET A 65 -3.22 10.65 -5.41
C MET A 65 -4.00 9.32 -5.42
N GLU A 66 -5.19 9.30 -6.01
CA GLU A 66 -6.01 8.10 -6.10
C GLU A 66 -5.40 7.05 -7.03
N GLU A 67 -5.02 7.45 -8.25
CA GLU A 67 -4.30 6.60 -9.18
C GLU A 67 -3.01 6.04 -8.55
N ARG A 68 -2.28 6.89 -7.82
CA ARG A 68 -1.06 6.48 -7.15
C ARG A 68 -1.31 5.46 -6.04
N ARG A 69 -2.40 5.60 -5.28
CA ARG A 69 -2.76 4.60 -4.25
C ARG A 69 -3.10 3.25 -4.88
N ALA A 70 -3.83 3.24 -5.98
CA ALA A 70 -4.14 2.00 -6.70
C ALA A 70 -2.85 1.29 -7.16
N VAL A 71 -1.92 2.02 -7.77
CA VAL A 71 -0.61 1.48 -8.18
C VAL A 71 0.20 0.96 -6.99
N LEU A 72 0.17 1.65 -5.85
CA LEU A 72 0.87 1.18 -4.64
C LEU A 72 0.23 -0.10 -4.09
N ALA A 73 -1.10 -0.20 -4.07
CA ALA A 73 -1.80 -1.39 -3.62
C ALA A 73 -1.51 -2.62 -4.51
N GLU A 74 -1.42 -2.44 -5.83
CA GLU A 74 -0.99 -3.49 -6.76
C GLU A 74 0.44 -3.94 -6.45
N ARG A 75 1.36 -2.99 -6.22
CA ARG A 75 2.76 -3.29 -5.88
C ARG A 75 2.90 -4.00 -4.55
N ASP A 76 2.11 -3.63 -3.55
CA ASP A 76 2.09 -4.29 -2.25
C ASP A 76 1.74 -5.78 -2.42
N LEU A 77 0.74 -6.11 -3.26
CA LEU A 77 0.41 -7.49 -3.57
C LEU A 77 1.53 -8.22 -4.31
N ASP A 78 2.16 -7.58 -5.27
CA ASP A 78 3.32 -8.14 -5.98
C ASP A 78 4.50 -8.40 -5.05
N ASP A 79 4.74 -7.54 -4.06
CA ASP A 79 5.79 -7.74 -3.05
C ASP A 79 5.50 -8.96 -2.16
N ILE A 80 4.22 -9.24 -1.86
CA ILE A 80 3.83 -10.48 -1.16
C ILE A 80 4.10 -11.71 -2.05
N HIS A 81 3.79 -11.66 -3.35
CA HIS A 81 4.14 -12.75 -4.26
C HIS A 81 5.66 -12.97 -4.33
N ARG A 82 6.45 -11.89 -4.41
CA ARG A 82 7.92 -11.97 -4.36
C ARG A 82 8.43 -12.57 -3.05
N ALA A 83 7.80 -12.27 -1.92
CA ALA A 83 8.15 -12.86 -0.63
C ALA A 83 7.89 -14.38 -0.61
N ILE A 84 6.78 -14.84 -1.20
CA ILE A 84 6.48 -16.28 -1.35
C ILE A 84 7.57 -16.95 -2.19
N ASP A 85 7.93 -16.37 -3.33
CA ASP A 85 8.99 -16.89 -4.18
C ASP A 85 10.34 -16.95 -3.45
N HIS A 86 10.67 -15.92 -2.67
CA HIS A 86 11.89 -15.88 -1.89
C HIS A 86 11.93 -16.98 -0.82
N LEU A 87 10.83 -17.26 -0.14
CA LEU A 87 10.73 -18.38 0.82
C LEU A 87 10.90 -19.74 0.13
N ASN A 88 10.32 -19.91 -1.06
CA ASN A 88 10.46 -21.14 -1.84
C ASN A 88 11.92 -21.34 -2.31
N LEU A 89 12.56 -20.28 -2.82
CA LEU A 89 13.96 -20.31 -3.22
C LEU A 89 14.90 -20.55 -2.03
N THR A 90 14.60 -19.98 -0.87
CA THR A 90 15.34 -20.20 0.38
C THR A 90 15.23 -21.66 0.82
N THR A 91 14.02 -22.23 0.76
CA THR A 91 13.79 -23.66 1.02
C THR A 91 14.62 -24.54 0.10
N HIS A 92 14.61 -24.24 -1.20
CA HIS A 92 15.41 -24.98 -2.17
C HIS A 92 16.91 -24.85 -1.90
N TRP A 93 17.41 -23.65 -1.62
CA TRP A 93 18.80 -23.42 -1.25
C TRP A 93 19.22 -24.24 -0.01
N ALA A 94 18.40 -24.24 1.03
CA ALA A 94 18.65 -25.00 2.25
C ALA A 94 18.77 -26.52 1.98
N GLN A 95 17.99 -27.03 1.02
CA GLN A 95 17.99 -28.45 0.66
C GLN A 95 19.17 -28.85 -0.23
N THR A 96 19.60 -27.98 -1.15
CA THR A 96 20.49 -28.38 -2.25
C THR A 96 21.88 -27.75 -2.22
N ARG A 97 22.07 -26.64 -1.47
CA ARG A 97 23.30 -25.83 -1.56
C ARG A 97 23.85 -25.35 -0.22
N ALA A 98 23.05 -25.27 0.84
CA ALA A 98 23.50 -24.72 2.11
C ALA A 98 24.55 -25.61 2.78
N SER A 99 25.57 -25.00 3.37
CA SER A 99 26.51 -25.68 4.27
C SER A 99 25.99 -25.65 5.71
N ASP A 100 26.49 -26.56 6.55
CA ASP A 100 26.10 -26.64 7.96
C ASP A 100 26.33 -25.31 8.70
N ALA A 101 27.49 -24.67 8.49
CA ALA A 101 27.81 -23.39 9.10
C ALA A 101 26.87 -22.25 8.64
N ALA A 102 26.48 -22.24 7.36
CA ALA A 102 25.54 -21.24 6.86
C ALA A 102 24.12 -21.48 7.41
N LEU A 103 23.71 -22.74 7.59
CA LEU A 103 22.43 -23.07 8.22
C LEU A 103 22.43 -22.65 9.69
N GLU A 104 23.49 -22.95 10.44
CA GLU A 104 23.60 -22.54 11.84
C GLU A 104 23.46 -21.02 12.02
N GLU A 105 24.04 -20.22 11.12
CA GLU A 105 23.97 -18.75 11.19
C GLU A 105 22.54 -18.18 11.03
N VAL A 106 21.69 -18.81 10.21
CA VAL A 106 20.40 -18.22 9.79
C VAL A 106 19.16 -18.93 10.34
N THR A 107 19.28 -20.18 10.80
CA THR A 107 18.12 -21.06 11.08
C THR A 107 17.17 -20.45 12.11
N ASP A 108 17.66 -20.09 13.30
CA ASP A 108 16.80 -19.56 14.38
C ASP A 108 16.10 -18.26 13.98
N ARG A 109 16.83 -17.37 13.30
CA ARG A 109 16.29 -16.09 12.80
C ARG A 109 15.20 -16.31 11.76
N LEU A 110 15.42 -17.26 10.84
CA LEU A 110 14.45 -17.61 9.80
C LEU A 110 13.19 -18.24 10.42
N LEU A 111 13.35 -19.20 11.35
CA LEU A 111 12.24 -19.86 12.02
C LEU A 111 11.38 -18.88 12.82
N LEU A 112 12.00 -17.93 13.55
CA LEU A 112 11.28 -16.90 14.28
C LEU A 112 10.48 -15.98 13.35
N ALA A 113 11.08 -15.52 12.25
CA ALA A 113 10.40 -14.68 11.26
C ALA A 113 9.21 -15.40 10.61
N MET A 114 9.37 -16.68 10.24
CA MET A 114 8.29 -17.50 9.69
C MET A 114 7.17 -17.74 10.73
N HIS A 115 7.54 -17.97 11.99
CA HIS A 115 6.57 -18.16 13.07
C HIS A 115 5.71 -16.92 13.30
N ASP A 116 6.33 -15.74 13.40
CA ASP A 116 5.61 -14.47 13.59
C ASP A 116 4.63 -14.21 12.43
N LEU A 117 5.11 -14.31 11.19
CA LEU A 117 4.28 -14.15 9.99
C LEU A 117 3.11 -15.13 9.98
N ARG A 118 3.39 -16.42 10.26
CA ARG A 118 2.34 -17.46 10.33
C ARG A 118 1.28 -17.11 11.37
N SER A 119 1.69 -16.70 12.58
CA SER A 119 0.78 -16.36 13.66
C SER A 119 -0.16 -15.21 13.28
N VAL A 120 0.35 -14.16 12.62
CA VAL A 120 -0.46 -13.05 12.11
C VAL A 120 -1.45 -13.51 11.04
N LEU A 121 -1.00 -14.31 10.06
CA LEU A 121 -1.84 -14.78 8.95
C LEU A 121 -2.94 -15.74 9.42
N VAL A 122 -2.64 -16.65 10.34
CA VAL A 122 -3.62 -17.59 10.91
C VAL A 122 -4.71 -16.82 11.65
N ARG A 123 -4.34 -15.85 12.49
CA ARG A 123 -5.31 -14.98 13.19
C ARG A 123 -6.21 -14.23 12.19
N LYS A 124 -5.62 -13.55 11.20
CA LYS A 124 -6.39 -12.82 10.18
C LYS A 124 -7.33 -13.73 9.38
N LYS A 125 -6.92 -14.96 9.09
CA LYS A 125 -7.78 -15.96 8.43
C LYS A 125 -8.95 -16.37 9.32
N ALA A 126 -8.73 -16.58 10.62
CA ALA A 126 -9.79 -16.89 11.57
C ALA A 126 -10.81 -15.74 11.69
N ASP A 127 -10.33 -14.49 11.85
CA ASP A 127 -11.19 -13.30 11.92
C ASP A 127 -12.13 -13.19 10.71
N ARG A 128 -11.61 -13.46 9.51
CA ARG A 128 -12.41 -13.45 8.27
C ARG A 128 -13.49 -14.52 8.21
N LEU A 129 -13.21 -15.72 8.74
CA LEU A 129 -14.19 -16.81 8.79
C LEU A 129 -15.33 -16.49 9.78
N MET A 130 -14.99 -15.87 10.91
CA MET A 130 -15.99 -15.42 11.90
C MET A 130 -16.85 -14.28 11.37
N ALA A 131 -16.26 -13.29 10.68
CA ALA A 131 -17.00 -12.18 10.08
C ALA A 131 -17.94 -12.60 8.94
N GLY A 132 -17.64 -13.69 8.24
CA GLY A 132 -18.46 -14.24 7.16
C GLY A 132 -19.60 -15.17 7.62
N THR A 133 -19.68 -15.50 8.92
CA THR A 133 -20.76 -16.34 9.45
C THR A 133 -21.90 -15.44 9.93
N PRO A 134 -23.08 -15.42 9.29
CA PRO A 134 -24.22 -14.68 9.83
C PRO A 134 -24.58 -15.23 11.21
N ALA A 135 -24.87 -14.33 12.15
CA ALA A 135 -25.25 -14.73 13.50
C ALA A 135 -26.39 -15.75 13.44
N PRO A 136 -26.37 -16.81 14.27
CA PRO A 136 -27.45 -17.77 14.30
C PRO A 136 -28.75 -17.03 14.62
N SER A 137 -29.76 -17.21 13.76
CA SER A 137 -31.10 -16.66 13.99
C SER A 137 -31.56 -17.05 15.40
N PRO A 138 -32.11 -16.10 16.18
CA PRO A 138 -32.63 -16.44 17.50
C PRO A 138 -33.68 -17.52 17.33
N GLN A 139 -33.39 -18.71 17.86
CA GLN A 139 -34.32 -19.82 17.88
C GLN A 139 -35.57 -19.36 18.63
N ALA A 140 -36.73 -19.40 17.96
CA ALA A 140 -38.00 -19.11 18.59
C ALA A 140 -38.17 -20.09 19.76
N GLN A 141 -38.23 -19.56 20.98
CA GLN A 141 -38.57 -20.34 22.16
C GLN A 141 -39.97 -20.94 21.95
N PRO A 142 -40.18 -22.23 22.24
CA PRO A 142 -41.51 -22.82 22.21
C PRO A 142 -42.38 -22.05 23.21
N GLN A 143 -43.51 -21.52 22.72
CA GLN A 143 -44.53 -20.93 23.58
C GLN A 143 -45.10 -22.07 24.42
N ASP A 144 -44.85 -22.02 25.72
CA ASP A 144 -45.49 -22.92 26.68
C ASP A 144 -47.00 -22.73 26.59
N GLU A 145 -47.67 -23.77 26.12
CA GLU A 145 -49.09 -24.01 26.32
C GLU A 145 -49.34 -24.14 27.83
N THR A 146 -49.75 -23.06 28.48
CA THR A 146 -50.43 -23.15 29.77
C THR A 146 -51.88 -22.82 29.58
N GLY A 147 -52.70 -23.87 29.62
CA GLY A 147 -54.14 -23.79 29.64
C GLY A 147 -54.67 -23.14 30.92
N THR A 148 -55.87 -22.58 30.80
CA THR A 148 -56.98 -22.69 31.75
C THR A 148 -58.26 -22.40 30.97
#